data_AF-A0AAV5U6F0-F1
#
_entry.id   AF-A0AAV5U6F0-F1
#
_cell.length_a   1.000
_cell.length_b   1.000
_cell.length_c   1.000
_cell.angle_alpha   90.00
_cell.angle_beta   90.00
_cell.angle_gamma   90.00
#
_symmetry.space_group_name_H-M   'P 1'
#
loop_
_entity.id
_entity.type
_entity.pdbx_description
1 polymer ?
#
loop_
_entity_poly.entity_id
_entity_poly.type
_entity_poly.pdbx_seq_one_letter_code
_entity_poly.pdbx_strand_id
1 'polypeptide(L)'
;LNRSFRVFEANTIALNIMYGIFKLAIHDPAYYGWASDFFMVSHFQRRQSHIQAAMFPFATTFFQFLVGANQLTAVAFPFTHQEV
;
A
#
# COMPACT_ATOMS: atom_id res chain seq x y z
N LEU A 1 -2.63 0.20 -22.70
CA LEU A 1 -3.25 0.66 -21.43
C LEU A 1 -3.58 -0.51 -20.49
N ASN A 2 -3.86 -1.71 -21.02
CA ASN A 2 -3.98 -2.93 -20.24
C ASN A 2 -2.71 -3.31 -19.47
N ARG A 3 -1.53 -3.09 -20.06
CA ARG A 3 -0.24 -3.28 -19.38
C ARG A 3 -0.09 -2.35 -18.18
N SER A 4 -0.48 -1.07 -18.32
CA SER A 4 -0.46 -0.10 -17.23
C SER A 4 -1.40 -0.49 -16.08
N PHE A 5 -2.61 -0.97 -16.42
CA PHE A 5 -3.56 -1.49 -15.43
C PHE A 5 -2.94 -2.63 -14.61
N ARG A 6 -2.39 -3.65 -15.27
CA ARG A 6 -1.75 -4.80 -14.59
C ARG A 6 -0.58 -4.39 -13.71
N VAL A 7 0.18 -3.39 -14.14
CA VAL A 7 1.31 -2.85 -13.35
C VAL A 7 0.81 -2.12 -12.10
N PHE A 8 -0.23 -1.31 -12.18
CA PHE A 8 -0.79 -0.63 -11.01
C PHE A 8 -1.45 -1.59 -10.02
N GLU A 9 -2.14 -2.61 -10.53
CA GLU A 9 -2.73 -3.67 -9.71
C GLU A 9 -1.65 -4.50 -9.01
N ALA A 10 -0.59 -4.89 -9.71
CA ALA A 10 0.55 -5.60 -9.13
C ALA A 10 1.25 -4.78 -8.04
N ASN A 11 1.44 -3.47 -8.23
CA ASN A 11 2.00 -2.58 -7.20
C ASN A 11 1.10 -2.48 -5.97
N THR A 12 -0.22 -2.45 -6.16
CA THR A 12 -1.19 -2.44 -5.06
C THR A 12 -1.10 -3.73 -4.23
N ILE A 13 -1.01 -4.89 -4.90
CA ILE A 13 -0.85 -6.18 -4.23
C ILE A 13 0.48 -6.24 -3.48
N ALA A 14 1.58 -5.84 -4.11
CA ALA A 14 2.90 -5.84 -3.48
C ALA A 14 2.96 -4.95 -2.23
N LEU A 15 2.36 -3.75 -2.28
CA LEU A 15 2.27 -2.84 -1.14
C LEU A 15 1.46 -3.44 0.01
N ASN A 16 0.33 -4.10 -0.29
CA ASN A 16 -0.48 -4.77 0.73
C ASN A 16 0.25 -5.94 1.37
N ILE A 17 1.00 -6.74 0.59
CA ILE A 17 1.83 -7.83 1.12
C ILE A 17 2.93 -7.27 2.03
N MET A 18 3.66 -6.23 1.58
CA MET A 18 4.69 -5.59 2.40
C MET A 18 4.12 -5.03 3.70
N TYR A 19 2.99 -4.31 3.62
CA TYR A 19 2.30 -3.82 4.82
C TYR A 19 1.91 -4.95 5.76
N GLY A 20 1.36 -6.05 5.24
CA GLY A 20 0.98 -7.22 6.03
C GLY A 20 2.17 -7.86 6.73
N ILE A 21 3.29 -8.05 6.03
CA ILE A 21 4.54 -8.59 6.61
C ILE A 21 5.03 -7.68 7.74
N PHE A 22 5.14 -6.37 7.49
CA PHE A 22 5.60 -5.42 8.51
C PHE A 22 4.69 -5.39 9.73
N LYS A 23 3.37 -5.42 9.53
CA LYS A 23 2.40 -5.42 10.62
C LYS A 23 2.51 -6.68 11.48
N LEU A 24 2.49 -7.86 10.85
CA LEU A 24 2.51 -9.14 11.57
C LEU A 24 3.87 -9.48 12.19
N ALA A 25 4.97 -9.11 11.53
CA ALA A 25 6.31 -9.48 11.99
C ALA A 25 6.91 -8.48 12.98
N ILE A 26 6.54 -7.19 12.89
CA ILE A 26 7.16 -6.13 13.68
C ILE A 26 6.14 -5.44 14.56
N HIS A 27 5.04 -4.93 14.00
CA HIS A 27 4.12 -4.09 14.77
C HIS A 27 3.35 -4.88 15.85
N ASP A 28 2.70 -5.98 15.46
CA ASP A 28 1.87 -6.76 16.39
C ASP A 28 2.71 -7.41 17.50
N PRO A 29 3.89 -8.01 17.24
CA PRO A 29 4.78 -8.49 18.29
C PRO A 29 5.37 -7.37 19.15
N ALA A 30 5.60 -6.17 18.58
CA ALA A 30 6.07 -5.03 19.35
C ALA A 30 4.99 -4.45 20.27
N TYR A 31 3.72 -4.50 19.88
CA TYR A 31 2.63 -3.91 20.66
C TYR A 31 2.00 -4.90 21.66
N TYR A 32 1.93 -6.18 21.29
CA TYR A 32 1.24 -7.23 22.06
C TYR A 32 2.16 -8.37 22.53
N GLY A 33 3.43 -8.36 22.13
CA GLY A 33 4.41 -9.41 22.48
C GLY A 33 5.23 -9.10 23.72
N TRP A 34 6.24 -9.95 23.97
CA TRP A 34 6.99 -10.00 25.23
C TRP A 34 7.85 -8.77 25.57
N ALA A 35 8.03 -7.84 24.64
CA ALA A 35 8.81 -6.62 24.85
C ALA A 35 7.97 -5.33 24.66
N SER A 36 6.65 -5.40 24.89
CA SER A 36 5.72 -4.28 24.68
C SER A 36 6.16 -2.99 25.36
N ASP A 37 6.67 -3.07 26.59
CA ASP A 37 7.10 -1.89 27.35
C ASP A 37 8.33 -1.22 26.72
N PHE A 38 9.29 -2.01 26.21
CA PHE A 38 10.44 -1.46 25.50
C PHE A 38 10.01 -0.73 24.21
N PHE A 39 9.04 -1.27 23.50
CA PHE A 39 8.54 -0.69 22.25
C PHE A 39 7.60 0.50 22.45
N MET A 40 6.81 0.53 23.53
CA MET A 40 5.95 1.66 23.88
C MET A 40 6.76 2.88 24.33
N VAL A 41 7.88 2.67 25.00
CA VAL A 41 8.75 3.75 25.49
C VAL A 41 9.72 4.24 24.40
N SER A 42 9.97 3.43 23.36
CA SER A 42 10.82 3.80 22.24
C SER A 42 10.17 4.83 21.32
N HIS A 43 10.65 6.09 21.39
CA HIS A 43 10.26 7.16 20.47
C HIS A 43 10.49 6.82 18.99
N PHE A 44 11.49 6.00 18.69
CA PHE A 44 11.78 5.55 17.33
C PHE A 44 10.67 4.65 16.79
N GLN A 45 10.19 3.70 17.59
CA GLN A 45 9.14 2.77 17.18
C GLN A 45 7.81 3.50 16.97
N ARG A 46 7.48 4.45 17.85
CA ARG A 46 6.29 5.30 17.70
C ARG A 46 6.34 6.17 16.44
N ARG A 47 7.52 6.70 16.09
CA ARG A 47 7.68 7.46 14.84
C ARG A 47 7.53 6.56 13.61
N GLN A 48 8.11 5.35 13.65
CA GLN A 48 7.97 4.36 12.58
C GLN A 48 6.51 3.94 12.37
N SER A 49 5.76 3.66 13.44
CA SER A 49 4.35 3.27 13.32
C SER A 49 3.49 4.39 12.73
N HIS A 50 3.72 5.65 13.09
CA HIS A 50 3.03 6.79 12.49
C HIS A 50 3.35 6.97 11.00
N ILE A 51 4.63 6.85 10.62
CA ILE A 51 5.05 6.95 9.21
C ILE A 51 4.43 5.81 8.40
N GLN A 52 4.44 4.58 8.91
CA GLN A 52 3.83 3.44 8.22
C GLN A 52 2.31 3.58 8.07
N ALA A 53 1.62 4.00 9.14
CA ALA A 53 0.19 4.22 9.13
C ALA A 53 -0.24 5.35 8.18
N ALA A 54 0.65 6.29 7.85
CA ALA A 54 0.38 7.33 6.85
C ALA A 54 0.78 6.89 5.43
N MET A 55 2.00 6.38 5.25
CA MET A 55 2.59 6.15 3.93
C MET A 55 1.93 4.99 3.18
N PHE A 56 1.65 3.86 3.85
CA PHE A 56 1.07 2.69 3.17
C PHE A 56 -0.37 2.96 2.70
N PRO A 57 -1.29 3.46 3.54
CA PRO A 57 -2.64 3.79 3.08
C PRO A 57 -2.65 4.87 1.99
N PHE A 58 -1.78 5.87 2.09
CA PHE A 58 -1.65 6.90 1.06
C PHE A 58 -1.21 6.29 -0.29
N ALA A 59 -0.15 5.48 -0.30
CA ALA A 59 0.35 4.84 -1.51
C ALA A 59 -0.70 3.90 -2.13
N THR A 60 -1.34 3.06 -1.31
CA THR A 60 -2.41 2.15 -1.76
C THR A 60 -3.59 2.94 -2.37
N THR A 61 -4.03 4.02 -1.72
CA THR A 61 -5.11 4.87 -2.23
C THR A 61 -4.73 5.55 -3.55
N PHE A 62 -3.49 6.02 -3.67
CA PHE A 62 -2.99 6.62 -4.89
C PHE A 62 -2.97 5.62 -6.06
N PHE A 63 -2.47 4.40 -5.85
CA PHE A 63 -2.49 3.38 -6.91
C PHE A 63 -3.91 2.94 -7.28
N GLN A 64 -4.81 2.81 -6.31
CA GLN A 64 -6.22 2.55 -6.59
C GLN A 64 -6.88 3.68 -7.39
N PHE A 65 -6.55 4.93 -7.08
CA PHE A 65 -6.99 6.09 -7.86
C PHE A 65 -6.48 6.02 -9.30
N LEU A 66 -5.21 5.68 -9.52
CA LEU A 66 -4.65 5.50 -10.86
C LEU A 66 -5.32 4.37 -11.63
N VAL A 67 -5.64 3.26 -10.96
CA VAL A 67 -6.43 2.17 -11.55
C VAL A 67 -7.80 2.66 -11.99
N GLY A 68 -8.52 3.39 -11.13
CA GLY A 68 -9.82 3.96 -11.45
C GLY A 68 -9.75 4.98 -12.61
N ALA A 69 -8.75 5.85 -12.61
CA ALA A 69 -8.53 6.81 -13.70
C ALA A 69 -8.22 6.10 -15.03
N ASN A 70 -7.44 5.02 -14.99
CA ASN A 70 -7.14 4.20 -16.15
C ASN A 70 -8.41 3.55 -16.71
N GLN A 71 -9.27 2.99 -15.85
CA GLN A 71 -10.56 2.42 -16.25
C GLN A 71 -11.54 3.47 -16.80
N LEU A 72 -11.62 4.65 -16.19
CA LEU A 72 -12.45 5.76 -16.70
C LEU A 72 -12.00 6.19 -18.09
N THR A 73 -10.68 6.23 -18.32
CA THR A 73 -10.11 6.54 -19.64
C THR A 73 -10.44 5.43 -20.65
N ALA A 74 -10.55 4.16 -20.22
CA ALA A 74 -10.97 3.04 -21.05
C ALA A 74 -12.41 3.19 -21.55
N VAL A 75 -13.29 3.61 -20.65
CA VAL A 75 -14.71 3.83 -20.95
C VAL A 75 -14.90 5.08 -21.80
N ALA A 76 -14.19 6.17 -21.49
CA ALA A 76 -14.32 7.43 -22.22
C ALA A 76 -13.70 7.39 -23.63
N PHE A 77 -12.59 6.66 -23.81
CA PHE A 77 -11.84 6.59 -25.06
C PHE A 77 -11.49 5.13 -25.43
N PRO A 78 -12.46 4.33 -25.91
CA PRO A 78 -12.28 2.90 -26.12
C PRO A 78 -11.30 2.55 -27.26
N PHE A 79 -11.22 3.38 -28.30
CA PHE A 79 -10.37 3.11 -29.49
C PHE A 79 -8.87 3.31 -29.24
N THR A 80 -8.50 4.15 -28.28
CA THR A 80 -7.10 4.39 -27.88
C THR A 80 -6.63 3.44 -26.77
N HIS A 81 -7.53 2.61 -26.24
CA HIS A 81 -7.28 1.74 -25.10
C HIS A 81 -6.80 0.33 -25.47
N GLN A 82 -7.06 -0.09 -26.70
CA GLN A 82 -6.57 -1.35 -27.24
C GLN A 82 -5.07 -1.23 -27.55
N GLU A 83 -4.31 -2.17 -27.00
CA GLU A 83 -2.90 -2.34 -27.35
C GLU A 83 -2.87 -2.88 -28.78
N VAL A 84 -2.26 -2.14 -29.70
CA VAL A 84 -1.77 -2.70 -30.97
C VAL A 84 -0.65 -3.67 -30.66
#